data_AF-A0A554K003-F1
#
_entry.id   AF-A0A554K003-F1
#
_cell.length_a   1.000
_cell.length_b   1.000
_cell.length_c   1.000
_cell.angle_alpha   90.00
_cell.angle_beta   90.00
_cell.angle_gamma   90.00
#
_symmetry.space_group_name_H-M   'P 1'
#
loop_
_entity.id
_entity.type
_entity.pdbx_description
1 polymer ?
#
loop_
_entity_poly.entity_id
_entity_poly.type
_entity_poly.pdbx_seq_one_letter_code
_entity_poly.pdbx_strand_id
1 'polypeptide(L)'
;MLSLEAQLDESKEFAERENLEIVETFVEKKTAKVPGREVFNAMFDKIEGGLPYPIGILAWNPDRLSRNSVDGGRIIYLLDTGKLADLKFPTFAFENTPSGKFFLSIALSNAKYYVDNLSENVRRGNRAKLRRGEWPGQKPLGYVYDHRLRNIVPEPKEAKVIKKIFEEFAIGKYGLTAISHRLAEFGVKSSNGKPRSNSSIYNLLTNELYIGVMRWKDEPFEGSYQPLITKQLFAKVQEVLKERGKPRKTRQKHDFPFCGLLRCSCGAMFTAQYAKGNGGIYRYYRC
;
A
#
# COMPACT_ATOMS: atom_id res chain seq x y z
N MET A 1 5.34 20.60 -1.79
CA MET A 1 3.89 20.46 -1.54
C MET A 1 3.62 21.22 -0.26
N LEU A 2 2.75 22.23 -0.26
CA LEU A 2 2.37 22.91 0.99
C LEU A 2 1.70 21.91 1.94
N SER A 3 1.85 22.13 3.25
CA SER A 3 1.08 21.38 4.26
C SER A 3 -0.42 21.66 4.07
N LEU A 4 -1.25 20.81 4.67
CA LEU A 4 -2.71 21.00 4.62
C LEU A 4 -3.12 22.28 5.36
N GLU A 5 -2.45 22.58 6.47
CA GLU A 5 -2.64 23.79 7.26
C GLU A 5 -2.30 25.04 6.43
N ALA A 6 -1.13 25.08 5.79
CA ALA A 6 -0.74 26.22 4.96
C ALA A 6 -1.71 26.46 3.78
N GLN A 7 -2.28 25.39 3.21
CA GLN A 7 -3.31 25.54 2.16
C GLN A 7 -4.62 26.14 2.69
N LEU A 8 -5.01 25.78 3.91
CA LEU A 8 -6.20 26.34 4.55
C LEU A 8 -5.98 27.82 4.90
N ASP A 9 -4.80 28.16 5.41
CA ASP A 9 -4.47 29.53 5.77
C ASP A 9 -4.45 30.45 4.53
N GLU A 10 -3.76 30.04 3.45
CA GLU A 10 -3.79 30.80 2.19
C GLU A 10 -5.20 30.91 1.58
N SER A 11 -6.03 29.88 1.73
CA SER A 11 -7.43 29.94 1.25
C SER A 11 -8.26 30.92 2.09
N LYS A 12 -8.04 31.00 3.41
CA LYS A 12 -8.73 31.97 4.27
C LYS A 12 -8.31 33.40 3.96
N GLU A 13 -7.01 33.65 3.83
CA GLU A 13 -6.49 34.98 3.44
C GLU A 13 -7.06 35.42 2.08
N PHE A 14 -7.17 34.49 1.14
CA PHE A 14 -7.80 34.76 -0.15
C PHE A 14 -9.30 35.08 0.00
N ALA A 15 -10.03 34.32 0.84
CA ALA A 15 -11.44 34.59 1.10
C ALA A 15 -11.67 35.98 1.70
N GLU A 16 -10.84 36.39 2.66
CA GLU A 16 -10.90 37.72 3.27
C GLU A 16 -10.63 38.82 2.24
N ARG A 17 -9.61 38.65 1.40
CA ARG A 17 -9.25 39.63 0.36
C ARG A 17 -10.36 39.80 -0.69
N GLU A 18 -11.00 38.71 -1.09
CA GLU A 18 -12.07 38.70 -2.08
C GLU A 18 -13.47 38.90 -1.45
N ASN A 19 -13.53 39.16 -0.14
CA ASN A 19 -14.75 39.35 0.63
C ASN A 19 -15.76 38.19 0.48
N LEU A 20 -15.25 36.96 0.57
CA LEU A 20 -16.01 35.72 0.48
C LEU A 20 -16.36 35.16 1.86
N GLU A 21 -17.62 34.77 2.04
CA GLU A 21 -18.06 34.08 3.26
C GLU A 21 -17.82 32.57 3.16
N ILE A 22 -17.08 32.01 4.12
CA ILE A 22 -16.83 30.55 4.21
C ILE A 22 -17.95 29.92 5.04
N VAL A 23 -18.91 29.28 4.35
CA VAL A 23 -20.06 28.60 5.00
C VAL A 23 -19.66 27.27 5.64
N GLU A 24 -18.79 26.50 4.98
CA GLU A 24 -18.36 25.18 5.44
C GLU A 24 -16.95 24.86 4.92
N THR A 25 -16.17 24.11 5.69
CA THR A 25 -14.81 23.70 5.29
C THR A 25 -14.71 22.17 5.24
N PHE A 26 -14.27 21.64 4.09
CA PHE A 26 -14.09 20.20 3.87
C PHE A 26 -12.61 19.84 3.83
N VAL A 27 -12.17 18.95 4.71
CA VAL A 27 -10.77 18.52 4.81
C VAL A 27 -10.66 17.01 4.61
N GLU A 28 -10.01 16.60 3.52
CA GLU A 28 -9.84 15.20 3.14
C GLU A 28 -8.35 14.87 2.98
N LYS A 29 -7.88 13.80 3.65
CA LYS A 29 -6.50 13.30 3.53
C LYS A 29 -6.29 12.37 2.33
N LYS A 30 -7.38 11.89 1.72
CA LYS A 30 -7.36 11.01 0.52
C LYS A 30 -6.97 11.81 -0.72
N THR A 31 -6.17 11.20 -1.59
CA THR A 31 -5.69 11.82 -2.83
C THR A 31 -6.80 11.99 -3.87
N ALA A 32 -6.78 13.09 -4.64
CA ALA A 32 -7.72 13.35 -5.74
C ALA A 32 -7.50 12.49 -7.01
N LYS A 33 -6.57 11.51 -6.94
CA LYS A 33 -6.18 10.65 -8.09
C LYS A 33 -7.24 9.61 -8.47
N VAL A 34 -8.05 9.14 -7.52
CA VAL A 34 -9.08 8.11 -7.73
C VAL A 34 -10.40 8.63 -7.16
N PRO A 35 -11.54 8.40 -7.84
CA PRO A 35 -12.86 8.69 -7.27
C PRO A 35 -13.11 7.93 -5.96
N GLY A 36 -14.06 8.40 -5.14
CA GLY A 36 -14.41 7.76 -3.85
C GLY A 36 -13.82 8.45 -2.61
N ARG A 37 -13.66 9.76 -2.69
CA ARG A 37 -13.36 10.62 -1.54
C ARG A 37 -14.65 10.89 -0.77
N GLU A 38 -14.75 10.39 0.46
CA GLU A 38 -16.01 10.38 1.22
C GLU A 38 -16.47 11.80 1.56
N VAL A 39 -15.55 12.64 2.04
CA VAL A 39 -15.84 14.03 2.41
C VAL A 39 -16.12 14.86 1.15
N PHE A 40 -15.36 14.62 0.08
CA PHE A 40 -15.55 15.32 -1.20
C PHE A 40 -16.88 14.93 -1.88
N ASN A 41 -17.27 13.66 -1.81
CA ASN A 41 -18.56 13.19 -2.32
C ASN A 41 -19.70 13.77 -1.48
N ALA A 42 -19.58 13.78 -0.14
CA ALA A 42 -20.58 14.40 0.72
C ALA A 42 -20.77 15.90 0.42
N MET A 43 -19.68 16.62 0.11
CA MET A 43 -19.76 17.99 -0.38
C MET A 43 -20.59 18.04 -1.67
N PHE A 44 -20.25 17.26 -2.70
CA PHE A 44 -21.02 17.27 -3.95
C PHE A 44 -22.48 16.90 -3.79
N ASP A 45 -22.78 15.89 -2.97
CA ASP A 45 -24.16 15.43 -2.77
C ASP A 45 -25.01 16.54 -2.12
N LYS A 46 -24.41 17.40 -1.27
CA LYS A 46 -25.06 18.62 -0.77
C LYS A 46 -25.32 19.64 -1.89
N ILE A 47 -24.33 19.90 -2.75
CA ILE A 47 -24.48 20.83 -3.89
C ILE A 47 -25.56 20.32 -4.85
N GLU A 48 -25.57 19.02 -5.13
CA GLU A 48 -26.50 18.38 -6.05
C GLU A 48 -27.93 18.32 -5.52
N GLY A 49 -28.07 18.11 -4.21
CA GLY A 49 -29.35 18.13 -3.49
C GLY A 49 -30.04 19.50 -3.50
N GLY A 50 -29.32 20.54 -3.90
CA GLY A 50 -29.82 21.91 -3.98
C GLY A 50 -29.62 22.65 -2.65
N LEU A 51 -29.04 23.83 -2.74
CA LEU A 51 -28.87 24.74 -1.61
C LEU A 51 -29.71 26.00 -1.83
N PRO A 52 -30.20 26.65 -0.76
CA PRO A 52 -31.12 27.77 -0.87
C PRO A 52 -30.46 29.07 -1.38
N TYR A 53 -29.15 29.07 -1.57
CA TYR A 53 -28.36 30.20 -2.05
C TYR A 53 -27.29 29.72 -3.05
N PRO A 54 -26.88 30.58 -4.02
CA PRO A 54 -25.76 30.27 -4.89
C PRO A 54 -24.48 30.05 -4.07
N ILE A 55 -23.79 28.95 -4.30
CA ILE A 55 -22.54 28.62 -3.63
C ILE A 55 -21.41 28.45 -4.65
N GLY A 56 -20.22 28.86 -4.27
CA GLY A 56 -18.98 28.54 -4.99
C GLY A 56 -18.11 27.57 -4.18
N ILE A 57 -17.11 27.00 -4.84
CA ILE A 57 -16.05 26.25 -4.14
C ILE A 57 -14.76 27.06 -4.19
N LEU A 58 -14.18 27.29 -3.01
CA LEU A 58 -12.84 27.83 -2.85
C LEU A 58 -11.87 26.67 -2.57
N ALA A 59 -10.83 26.56 -3.38
CA ALA A 59 -9.77 25.58 -3.18
C ALA A 59 -8.41 26.20 -3.49
N TRP A 60 -7.35 25.70 -2.84
CA TRP A 60 -6.01 26.25 -3.04
C TRP A 60 -5.54 26.21 -4.51
N ASN A 61 -5.84 25.13 -5.23
CA ASN A 61 -5.53 24.92 -6.65
C ASN A 61 -6.55 23.94 -7.29
N PRO A 62 -6.80 24.01 -8.61
CA PRO A 62 -7.67 23.06 -9.30
C PRO A 62 -7.32 21.58 -9.06
N ASP A 63 -6.03 21.27 -8.88
CA ASP A 63 -5.54 19.91 -8.63
C ASP A 63 -5.99 19.31 -7.28
N ARG A 64 -6.54 20.13 -6.38
CA ARG A 64 -7.18 19.71 -5.12
C ARG A 64 -8.62 19.27 -5.31
N LEU A 65 -9.29 19.84 -6.32
CA LEU A 65 -10.65 19.47 -6.67
C LEU A 65 -10.68 18.18 -7.46
N SER A 66 -9.79 17.98 -8.42
CA SER A 66 -9.73 16.71 -9.14
C SER A 66 -8.37 16.44 -9.78
N ARG A 67 -7.96 15.17 -9.77
CA ARG A 67 -6.89 14.63 -10.63
C ARG A 67 -7.39 13.43 -11.44
N ASN A 68 -8.70 13.36 -11.67
CA ASN A 68 -9.36 12.31 -12.44
C ASN A 68 -10.47 12.87 -13.33
N SER A 69 -10.78 12.17 -14.41
CA SER A 69 -11.74 12.64 -15.41
C SER A 69 -13.19 12.64 -14.91
N VAL A 70 -13.51 11.83 -13.89
CA VAL A 70 -14.87 11.71 -13.35
C VAL A 70 -15.21 12.92 -12.49
N ASP A 71 -14.43 13.18 -11.44
CA ASP A 71 -14.63 14.31 -10.54
C ASP A 71 -14.48 15.64 -11.31
N GLY A 72 -13.55 15.71 -12.26
CA GLY A 72 -13.35 16.91 -13.08
C GLY A 72 -14.56 17.21 -13.97
N GLY A 73 -15.14 16.18 -14.59
CA GLY A 73 -16.37 16.30 -15.37
C GLY A 73 -17.57 16.69 -14.50
N ARG A 74 -17.70 16.13 -13.29
CA ARG A 74 -18.76 16.47 -12.33
C ARG A 74 -18.75 17.95 -11.96
N ILE A 75 -17.56 18.53 -11.71
CA ILE A 75 -17.41 19.97 -11.42
C ILE A 75 -17.90 20.82 -12.59
N ILE A 76 -17.45 20.52 -13.81
CA ILE A 76 -17.84 21.25 -15.02
C ILE A 76 -19.35 21.16 -15.23
N TYR A 77 -19.94 19.97 -15.05
CA TYR A 77 -21.39 19.77 -15.15
C TYR A 77 -22.18 20.59 -14.12
N LEU A 78 -21.69 20.70 -12.88
CA LEU A 78 -22.34 21.52 -11.86
C LEU A 78 -22.27 23.01 -12.16
N LEU A 79 -21.17 23.48 -12.77
CA LEU A 79 -21.07 24.85 -13.28
C LEU A 79 -21.97 25.11 -14.49
N ASP A 80 -22.19 24.10 -15.35
CA ASP A 80 -23.08 24.20 -16.51
C ASP A 80 -24.55 24.22 -16.12
N THR A 81 -24.93 23.44 -15.11
CA THR A 81 -26.30 23.41 -14.57
C THR A 81 -26.63 24.57 -13.64
N GLY A 82 -25.64 25.40 -13.30
CA GLY A 82 -25.80 26.52 -12.35
C GLY A 82 -25.98 26.09 -10.90
N LYS A 83 -25.90 24.79 -10.59
CA LYS A 83 -25.91 24.27 -9.22
C LYS A 83 -24.66 24.70 -8.45
N LEU A 84 -23.55 24.89 -9.16
CA LEU A 84 -22.34 25.52 -8.65
C LEU A 84 -22.19 26.90 -9.31
N ALA A 85 -22.16 27.95 -8.51
CA ALA A 85 -22.17 29.33 -8.99
C ALA A 85 -20.80 29.77 -9.52
N ASP A 86 -19.72 29.40 -8.83
CA ASP A 86 -18.35 29.74 -9.25
C ASP A 86 -17.29 28.84 -8.59
N LEU A 87 -16.05 28.95 -9.07
CA LEU A 87 -14.85 28.41 -8.44
C LEU A 87 -13.84 29.51 -8.17
N LYS A 88 -13.16 29.47 -7.04
CA LYS A 88 -12.09 30.42 -6.72
C LYS A 88 -10.84 29.68 -6.28
N PHE A 89 -9.68 30.19 -6.69
CA PHE A 89 -8.38 29.63 -6.30
C PHE A 89 -7.34 30.72 -6.04
N PRO A 90 -6.57 30.64 -4.94
CA PRO A 90 -5.41 31.52 -4.71
C PRO A 90 -4.33 31.41 -5.78
N THR A 91 -4.13 30.22 -6.35
CA THR A 91 -3.01 29.92 -7.27
C THR A 91 -3.41 29.79 -8.75
N PHE A 92 -4.69 30.00 -9.08
CA PHE A 92 -5.20 29.82 -10.44
C PHE A 92 -6.35 30.78 -10.71
N ALA A 93 -6.22 31.60 -11.75
CA ALA A 93 -7.30 32.47 -12.19
C ALA A 93 -8.38 31.66 -12.92
N PHE A 94 -9.62 31.73 -12.43
CA PHE A 94 -10.78 31.10 -13.06
C PHE A 94 -11.94 32.09 -13.12
N GLU A 95 -12.61 32.07 -14.26
CA GLU A 95 -13.88 32.77 -14.48
C GLU A 95 -14.91 31.77 -14.99
N ASN A 96 -16.14 31.85 -14.50
CA ASN A 96 -17.23 30.95 -14.92
C ASN A 96 -17.81 31.34 -16.30
N THR A 97 -16.96 31.40 -17.31
CA THR A 97 -17.31 31.61 -18.73
C THR A 97 -17.09 30.32 -19.53
N PRO A 98 -17.65 30.17 -20.75
CA PRO A 98 -17.38 29.00 -21.59
C PRO A 98 -15.87 28.77 -21.81
N SER A 99 -15.11 29.86 -22.05
CA SER A 99 -13.65 29.81 -22.17
C SER A 99 -12.98 29.39 -20.86
N GLY A 100 -13.41 29.94 -19.72
CA GLY A 100 -12.85 29.59 -18.42
C GLY A 100 -13.09 28.12 -18.03
N LYS A 101 -14.28 27.58 -18.31
CA LYS A 101 -14.59 26.14 -18.14
C LYS A 101 -13.72 25.25 -19.03
N PHE A 102 -13.46 25.66 -20.27
CA PHE A 102 -12.54 24.96 -21.16
C PHE A 102 -11.09 24.96 -20.62
N PHE A 103 -10.58 26.13 -20.19
CA PHE A 103 -9.25 26.21 -19.58
C PHE A 103 -9.13 25.41 -18.28
N LEU A 104 -10.18 25.40 -17.45
CA LEU A 104 -10.24 24.56 -16.25
C LEU A 104 -10.15 23.07 -16.62
N SER A 105 -10.89 22.62 -17.64
CA SER A 105 -10.83 21.24 -18.13
C SER A 105 -9.42 20.85 -18.58
N ILE A 106 -8.73 21.75 -19.29
CA ILE A 106 -7.32 21.56 -19.67
C ILE A 106 -6.43 21.47 -18.43
N ALA A 107 -6.60 22.37 -17.46
CA ALA A 107 -5.79 22.38 -16.23
C ALA A 107 -5.93 21.08 -15.42
N LEU A 108 -7.17 20.61 -15.22
CA LEU A 108 -7.45 19.34 -14.54
C LEU A 108 -6.88 18.14 -15.32
N SER A 109 -6.99 18.16 -16.65
CA SER A 109 -6.42 17.13 -17.53
C SER A 109 -4.88 17.12 -17.47
N ASN A 110 -4.25 18.30 -17.43
CA ASN A 110 -2.81 18.43 -17.28
C ASN A 110 -2.31 17.90 -15.94
N ALA A 111 -3.02 18.20 -14.85
CA ALA A 111 -2.70 17.67 -13.52
C ALA A 111 -2.74 16.13 -13.49
N LYS A 112 -3.73 15.52 -14.15
CA LYS A 112 -3.80 14.06 -14.33
C LYS A 112 -2.61 13.54 -15.16
N TYR A 113 -2.36 14.14 -16.31
CA TYR A 113 -1.24 13.78 -17.19
C TYR A 113 0.10 13.83 -16.45
N TYR A 114 0.37 14.89 -15.69
CA TYR A 114 1.60 15.05 -14.92
C TYR A 114 1.81 13.90 -13.94
N VAL A 115 0.77 13.50 -13.19
CA VAL A 115 0.83 12.39 -12.23
C VAL A 115 1.07 11.05 -12.92
N ASP A 116 0.44 10.83 -14.07
CA ASP A 116 0.59 9.59 -14.82
C ASP A 116 1.98 9.49 -15.46
N ASN A 117 2.45 10.57 -16.10
CA ASN A 117 3.79 10.67 -16.68
C ASN A 117 4.89 10.53 -15.60
N LEU A 118 4.71 11.12 -14.42
CA LEU A 118 5.64 10.92 -13.30
C LEU A 118 5.71 9.44 -12.90
N SER A 119 4.57 8.76 -12.82
CA SER A 119 4.53 7.32 -12.54
C SER A 119 5.24 6.50 -13.62
N GLU A 120 5.08 6.84 -14.90
CA GLU A 120 5.80 6.20 -16.00
C GLU A 120 7.31 6.43 -15.93
N ASN A 121 7.74 7.66 -15.66
CA ASN A 121 9.15 8.01 -15.51
C ASN A 121 9.80 7.27 -14.34
N VAL A 122 9.12 7.16 -13.20
CA VAL A 122 9.59 6.36 -12.05
C VAL A 122 9.72 4.88 -12.43
N ARG A 123 8.73 4.31 -13.14
CA ARG A 123 8.79 2.92 -13.61
C ARG A 123 9.95 2.71 -14.59
N ARG A 124 10.14 3.62 -15.53
CA ARG A 124 11.24 3.59 -16.51
C ARG A 124 12.59 3.68 -15.81
N GLY A 125 12.73 4.60 -14.85
CA GLY A 125 13.93 4.76 -14.03
C GLY A 125 14.25 3.51 -13.22
N ASN A 126 13.25 2.92 -12.54
CA ASN A 126 13.42 1.67 -11.79
C ASN A 126 13.81 0.51 -12.70
N ARG A 127 13.22 0.39 -13.89
CA ARG A 127 13.60 -0.63 -14.87
C ARG A 127 15.04 -0.45 -15.36
N ALA A 128 15.47 0.79 -15.57
CA ALA A 128 16.85 1.08 -15.93
C ALA A 128 17.85 0.71 -14.81
N LYS A 129 17.50 0.96 -13.55
CA LYS A 129 18.28 0.51 -12.38
C LYS A 129 18.40 -1.02 -12.33
N LEU A 130 17.27 -1.72 -12.47
CA LEU A 130 17.24 -3.19 -12.47
C LEU A 130 18.11 -3.79 -13.58
N ARG A 131 18.11 -3.20 -14.78
CA ARG A 131 18.99 -3.61 -15.90
C ARG A 131 20.49 -3.41 -15.61
N ARG A 132 20.84 -2.50 -14.71
CA ARG A 132 22.22 -2.31 -14.22
C ARG A 132 22.55 -3.13 -12.98
N GLY A 133 21.61 -3.98 -12.52
CA GLY A 133 21.77 -4.75 -11.29
C GLY A 133 21.60 -3.95 -9.99
N GLU A 134 21.11 -2.70 -10.08
CA GLU A 134 20.91 -1.81 -8.94
C GLU A 134 19.51 -2.04 -8.33
N TRP A 135 19.43 -2.20 -7.00
CA TRP A 135 18.16 -2.37 -6.31
C TRP A 135 17.43 -1.01 -6.14
N PRO A 136 16.24 -0.81 -6.76
CA PRO A 136 15.53 0.47 -6.69
C PRO A 136 14.62 0.61 -5.46
N GLY A 137 14.37 -0.50 -4.74
CA GLY A 137 13.36 -0.57 -3.68
C GLY A 137 13.90 -0.32 -2.27
N GLN A 138 13.04 -0.56 -1.29
CA GLN A 138 13.45 -0.59 0.12
C GLN A 138 14.44 -1.73 0.36
N LYS A 139 15.51 -1.47 1.11
CA LYS A 139 16.56 -2.46 1.38
C LYS A 139 15.99 -3.70 2.10
N PRO A 140 16.33 -4.92 1.67
CA PRO A 140 15.98 -6.12 2.43
C PRO A 140 16.75 -6.21 3.76
N LEU A 141 16.26 -7.04 4.70
CA LEU A 141 16.95 -7.28 5.97
C LEU A 141 18.34 -7.89 5.75
N GLY A 142 19.33 -7.50 6.54
CA GLY A 142 20.72 -7.94 6.29
C GLY A 142 21.49 -7.07 5.29
N TYR A 143 20.85 -6.03 4.73
CA TYR A 143 21.47 -5.09 3.80
C TYR A 143 21.33 -3.63 4.25
N VAL A 144 22.29 -2.80 3.85
CA VAL A 144 22.26 -1.33 3.90
C VAL A 144 22.38 -0.77 2.49
N TYR A 145 21.86 0.45 2.26
CA TYR A 145 22.02 1.10 0.96
C TYR A 145 23.31 1.92 0.97
N ASP A 146 24.23 1.62 0.06
CA ASP A 146 25.46 2.39 -0.13
C ASP A 146 25.25 3.42 -1.24
N HIS A 147 25.31 4.70 -0.87
CA HIS A 147 25.12 5.80 -1.82
C HIS A 147 26.25 5.95 -2.84
N ARG A 148 27.48 5.49 -2.52
CA ARG A 148 28.63 5.52 -3.43
C ARG A 148 28.49 4.47 -4.52
N LEU A 149 28.11 3.25 -4.13
CA LEU A 149 27.89 2.14 -5.05
C LEU A 149 26.50 2.18 -5.71
N ARG A 150 25.60 3.05 -5.23
CA ARG A 150 24.20 3.17 -5.66
C ARG A 150 23.47 1.82 -5.62
N ASN A 151 23.81 0.98 -4.64
CA ASN A 151 23.24 -0.35 -4.51
C ASN A 151 23.17 -0.79 -3.04
N ILE A 152 22.50 -1.91 -2.81
CA ILE A 152 22.49 -2.56 -1.50
C ILE A 152 23.81 -3.31 -1.26
N VAL A 153 24.31 -3.26 -0.03
CA VAL A 153 25.49 -4.01 0.42
C VAL A 153 25.18 -4.74 1.73
N PRO A 154 25.80 -5.90 1.99
CA PRO A 154 25.61 -6.63 3.24
C PRO A 154 25.95 -5.78 4.46
N GLU A 155 25.02 -5.69 5.42
CA GLU A 155 25.28 -5.07 6.71
C GLU A 155 26.04 -6.06 7.61
N PRO A 156 27.30 -5.79 8.02
CA PRO A 156 28.17 -6.80 8.64
C PRO A 156 27.57 -7.58 9.81
N LYS A 157 26.75 -6.95 10.65
CA LYS A 157 26.10 -7.63 11.79
C LYS A 157 24.85 -8.38 11.37
N GLU A 158 23.91 -7.71 10.70
CA GLU A 158 22.64 -8.32 10.30
C GLU A 158 22.84 -9.42 9.26
N ALA A 159 23.75 -9.25 8.30
CA ALA A 159 24.03 -10.23 7.26
C ALA A 159 24.42 -11.60 7.83
N LYS A 160 25.25 -11.61 8.88
CA LYS A 160 25.64 -12.85 9.58
C LYS A 160 24.44 -13.53 10.24
N VAL A 161 23.56 -12.74 10.86
CA VAL A 161 22.32 -13.24 11.47
C VAL A 161 21.40 -13.84 10.42
N ILE A 162 21.17 -13.13 9.31
CA ILE A 162 20.32 -13.62 8.22
C ILE A 162 20.88 -14.93 7.65
N LYS A 163 22.17 -14.98 7.33
CA LYS A 163 22.81 -16.20 6.83
C LYS A 163 22.62 -17.38 7.79
N LYS A 164 22.86 -17.16 9.09
CA LYS A 164 22.65 -18.19 10.13
C LYS A 164 21.20 -18.66 10.19
N ILE A 165 20.23 -17.77 10.03
CA ILE A 165 18.80 -18.13 10.02
C ILE A 165 18.44 -19.00 8.81
N PHE A 166 18.99 -18.71 7.62
CA PHE A 166 18.82 -19.57 6.45
C PHE A 166 19.44 -20.95 6.67
N GLU A 167 20.64 -21.02 7.24
CA GLU A 167 21.32 -22.28 7.59
C GLU A 167 20.51 -23.10 8.61
N GLU A 168 20.07 -22.47 9.70
CA GLU A 168 19.27 -23.12 10.74
C GLU A 168 17.91 -23.61 10.22
N PHE A 169 17.26 -22.83 9.37
CA PHE A 169 16.00 -23.23 8.76
C PHE A 169 16.19 -24.40 7.78
N ALA A 170 17.28 -24.41 7.01
CA ALA A 170 17.61 -25.49 6.08
C ALA A 170 17.88 -26.84 6.76
N ILE A 171 18.19 -26.86 8.07
CA ILE A 171 18.27 -28.11 8.86
C ILE A 171 16.88 -28.74 9.05
N GLY A 172 15.80 -27.95 8.92
CA GLY A 172 14.43 -28.43 9.04
C GLY A 172 13.95 -28.62 10.48
N LYS A 173 14.71 -28.17 11.49
CA LYS A 173 14.30 -28.25 12.91
C LYS A 173 13.30 -27.15 13.30
N TYR A 174 13.48 -25.93 12.80
CA TYR A 174 12.70 -24.77 13.21
C TYR A 174 11.50 -24.49 12.28
N GLY A 175 10.36 -24.11 12.86
CA GLY A 175 9.23 -23.54 12.12
C GLY A 175 9.30 -22.03 12.00
N LEU A 176 8.39 -21.43 11.22
CA LEU A 176 8.37 -19.97 10.97
C LEU A 176 8.31 -19.16 12.27
N THR A 177 7.49 -19.57 13.24
CA THR A 177 7.37 -18.90 14.53
C THR A 177 8.66 -19.00 15.35
N ALA A 178 9.31 -20.17 15.35
CA ALA A 178 10.61 -20.33 16.02
C ALA A 178 11.68 -19.43 15.38
N ILE A 179 11.73 -19.35 14.04
CA ILE A 179 12.64 -18.43 13.34
C ILE A 179 12.34 -16.95 13.69
N SER A 180 11.07 -16.58 13.82
CA SER A 180 10.70 -15.23 14.25
C SER A 180 11.27 -14.87 15.62
N HIS A 181 11.12 -15.77 16.61
CA HIS A 181 11.66 -15.54 17.94
C HIS A 181 13.20 -15.50 17.92
N ARG A 182 13.86 -16.38 17.17
CA ARG A 182 15.32 -16.39 17.04
C ARG A 182 15.87 -15.12 16.39
N LEU A 183 15.21 -14.59 15.35
CA LEU A 183 15.56 -13.29 14.78
C LEU A 183 15.46 -12.17 15.82
N ALA A 184 14.42 -12.19 16.65
CA ALA A 184 14.25 -11.21 17.72
C ALA A 184 15.31 -11.35 18.83
N GLU A 185 15.73 -12.58 19.17
CA GLU A 185 16.85 -12.87 20.09
C GLU A 185 18.18 -12.33 19.56
N PHE A 186 18.41 -12.44 18.25
CA PHE A 186 19.58 -11.85 17.58
C PHE A 186 19.47 -10.34 17.34
N GLY A 187 18.44 -9.68 17.88
CA GLY A 187 18.25 -8.22 17.81
C GLY A 187 17.55 -7.73 16.54
N VAL A 188 17.19 -8.60 15.60
CA VAL A 188 16.49 -8.24 14.35
C VAL A 188 14.98 -8.26 14.59
N LYS A 189 14.47 -7.16 15.17
CA LYS A 189 13.05 -6.99 15.53
C LYS A 189 12.27 -6.21 14.47
N SER A 190 10.95 -6.17 14.62
CA SER A 190 10.09 -5.24 13.89
C SER A 190 10.28 -3.79 14.38
N SER A 191 9.73 -2.81 13.65
CA SER A 191 9.73 -1.39 14.05
C SER A 191 9.17 -1.15 15.46
N ASN A 192 8.23 -2.00 15.89
CA ASN A 192 7.54 -1.88 17.18
C ASN A 192 8.23 -2.70 18.28
N GLY A 193 9.46 -3.18 18.04
CA GLY A 193 10.24 -3.98 18.99
C GLY A 193 9.73 -5.41 19.20
N LYS A 194 8.70 -5.85 18.47
CA LYS A 194 8.12 -7.20 18.58
C LYS A 194 8.78 -8.20 17.61
N PRO A 195 8.70 -9.52 17.87
CA PRO A 195 9.03 -10.56 16.88
C PRO A 195 8.24 -10.36 15.59
N ARG A 196 8.82 -10.77 14.46
CA ARG A 196 8.20 -10.60 13.13
C ARG A 196 7.06 -11.60 12.91
N SER A 197 6.07 -11.25 12.11
CA SER A 197 4.98 -12.17 11.79
C SER A 197 5.48 -13.38 10.98
N ASN A 198 4.77 -14.50 11.05
CA ASN A 198 5.08 -15.67 10.20
C ASN A 198 5.07 -15.32 8.70
N SER A 199 4.20 -14.41 8.26
CA SER A 199 4.19 -13.91 6.87
C SER A 199 5.47 -13.14 6.51
N SER A 200 5.98 -12.30 7.43
CA SER A 200 7.26 -11.62 7.22
C SER A 200 8.43 -12.59 7.14
N ILE A 201 8.42 -13.66 7.94
CA ILE A 201 9.46 -14.70 7.89
C ILE A 201 9.37 -15.50 6.60
N TYR A 202 8.16 -15.87 6.19
CA TYR A 202 7.94 -16.55 4.91
C TYR A 202 8.49 -15.71 3.76
N ASN A 203 8.11 -14.43 3.68
CA ASN A 203 8.60 -13.51 2.65
C ASN A 203 10.13 -13.35 2.67
N LEU A 204 10.75 -13.36 3.85
CA LEU A 204 12.21 -13.34 3.98
C LEU A 204 12.83 -14.61 3.38
N LEU A 205 12.32 -15.78 3.73
CA LEU A 205 12.87 -17.07 3.30
C LEU A 205 12.61 -17.36 1.81
N THR A 206 11.60 -16.75 1.20
CA THR A 206 11.30 -16.88 -0.24
C THR A 206 11.90 -15.76 -1.09
N ASN A 207 12.58 -14.78 -0.49
CA ASN A 207 13.12 -13.65 -1.23
C ASN A 207 14.40 -14.03 -1.99
N GLU A 208 14.31 -14.06 -3.32
CA GLU A 208 15.43 -14.40 -4.20
C GLU A 208 16.55 -13.33 -4.20
N LEU A 209 16.31 -12.14 -3.61
CA LEU A 209 17.38 -11.13 -3.45
C LEU A 209 18.57 -11.71 -2.68
N TYR A 210 18.33 -12.60 -1.72
CA TYR A 210 19.42 -13.19 -0.94
C TYR A 210 20.39 -14.05 -1.77
N ILE A 211 19.97 -14.50 -2.96
CA ILE A 211 20.79 -15.24 -3.95
C ILE A 211 21.21 -14.38 -5.15
N GLY A 212 21.03 -13.05 -5.08
CA GLY A 212 21.42 -12.12 -6.14
C GLY A 212 20.41 -11.98 -7.27
N VAL A 213 19.19 -12.47 -7.12
CA VAL A 213 18.14 -12.35 -8.15
C VAL A 213 17.09 -11.35 -7.71
N MET A 214 16.91 -10.29 -8.48
CA MET A 214 15.90 -9.26 -8.24
C MET A 214 14.66 -9.59 -9.05
N ARG A 215 13.53 -9.91 -8.40
CA ARG A 215 12.23 -10.00 -9.08
C ARG A 215 11.51 -8.66 -9.07
N TRP A 216 11.05 -8.23 -10.24
CA TRP A 216 10.23 -7.03 -10.38
C TRP A 216 9.08 -7.28 -11.35
N LYS A 217 7.84 -7.29 -10.84
CA LYS A 217 6.64 -7.65 -11.62
C LYS A 217 6.82 -8.98 -12.38
N ASP A 218 7.31 -9.99 -11.67
CA ASP A 218 7.57 -11.34 -12.17
C ASP A 218 8.71 -11.48 -13.20
N GLU A 219 9.33 -10.38 -13.63
CA GLU A 219 10.56 -10.39 -14.42
C GLU A 219 11.78 -10.57 -13.48
N PRO A 220 12.64 -11.59 -13.70
CA PRO A 220 13.90 -11.73 -12.97
C PRO A 220 15.00 -10.86 -13.59
N PHE A 221 15.79 -10.21 -12.74
CA PHE A 221 16.99 -9.45 -13.11
C PHE A 221 18.17 -9.91 -12.26
N GLU A 222 19.37 -9.94 -12.83
CA GLU A 222 20.59 -10.24 -12.09
C GLU A 222 21.04 -9.00 -11.32
N GLY A 223 21.25 -9.14 -10.01
CA GLY A 223 21.76 -8.09 -9.13
C GLY A 223 23.28 -7.98 -9.21
N SER A 224 23.79 -6.75 -9.20
CA SER A 224 25.24 -6.47 -9.12
C SER A 224 25.76 -6.35 -7.68
N TYR A 225 24.92 -6.64 -6.69
CA TYR A 225 25.28 -6.62 -5.26
C TYR A 225 25.71 -8.01 -4.75
N GLN A 226 26.37 -8.04 -3.59
CA GLN A 226 26.82 -9.28 -2.98
C GLN A 226 25.65 -10.09 -2.37
N PRO A 227 25.40 -11.33 -2.81
CA PRO A 227 24.40 -12.22 -2.20
C PRO A 227 24.82 -12.64 -0.77
N LEU A 228 23.84 -12.85 0.13
CA LEU A 228 24.12 -13.35 1.49
C LEU A 228 24.23 -14.88 1.56
N ILE A 229 23.52 -15.58 0.68
CA ILE A 229 23.42 -17.04 0.69
C ILE A 229 23.67 -17.62 -0.70
N THR A 230 24.03 -18.91 -0.74
CA THR A 230 24.23 -19.63 -1.99
C THR A 230 22.89 -20.08 -2.57
N LYS A 231 22.84 -20.25 -3.90
CA LYS A 231 21.66 -20.82 -4.60
C LYS A 231 21.28 -22.20 -4.05
N GLN A 232 22.27 -23.02 -3.66
CA GLN A 232 22.06 -24.34 -3.05
C GLN A 232 21.37 -24.25 -1.68
N LEU A 233 21.83 -23.35 -0.80
CA LEU A 233 21.21 -23.16 0.51
C LEU A 233 19.76 -22.67 0.36
N PHE A 234 19.52 -21.74 -0.55
CA PHE A 234 18.18 -21.24 -0.83
C PHE A 234 17.26 -22.34 -1.37
N ALA A 235 17.72 -23.16 -2.31
CA ALA A 235 16.95 -24.29 -2.84
C ALA A 235 16.53 -25.26 -1.71
N LYS A 236 17.44 -25.59 -0.81
CA LYS A 236 17.13 -26.43 0.37
C LYS A 236 16.10 -25.78 1.29
N VAL A 237 16.18 -24.48 1.51
CA VAL A 237 15.14 -23.73 2.26
C VAL A 237 13.78 -23.81 1.57
N GLN A 238 13.73 -23.68 0.24
CA GLN A 238 12.47 -23.82 -0.51
C GLN A 238 11.89 -25.23 -0.40
N GLU A 239 12.72 -26.27 -0.40
CA GLU A 239 12.28 -27.65 -0.16
C GLU A 239 11.66 -27.82 1.23
N VAL A 240 12.35 -27.36 2.28
CA VAL A 240 11.84 -27.40 3.65
C VAL A 240 10.52 -26.62 3.80
N LEU A 241 10.39 -25.46 3.14
CA LEU A 241 9.14 -24.70 3.10
C LEU A 241 8.01 -25.50 2.44
N LYS A 242 8.27 -26.13 1.29
CA LYS A 242 7.29 -26.97 0.58
C LYS A 242 6.88 -28.17 1.41
N GLU A 243 7.81 -28.84 2.08
CA GLU A 243 7.52 -29.99 2.94
C GLU A 243 6.66 -29.60 4.15
N ARG A 244 6.99 -28.47 4.79
CA ARG A 244 6.23 -27.96 5.95
C ARG A 244 4.88 -27.35 5.57
N GLY A 245 4.74 -26.86 4.33
CA GLY A 245 3.48 -26.35 3.79
C GLY A 245 2.48 -27.45 3.44
N LYS A 246 2.93 -28.71 3.31
CA LYS A 246 2.01 -29.84 3.16
C LYS A 246 1.21 -30.02 4.45
N PRO A 247 -0.12 -30.19 4.39
CA PRO A 247 -0.89 -30.53 5.57
C PRO A 247 -0.26 -31.78 6.20
N ARG A 248 0.07 -31.71 7.50
CA ARG A 248 0.58 -32.86 8.22
C ARG A 248 -0.41 -33.99 8.01
N LYS A 249 0.05 -35.08 7.39
CA LYS A 249 -0.69 -36.35 7.39
C LYS A 249 -0.65 -36.87 8.81
N THR A 250 -1.54 -36.38 9.65
CA THR A 250 -1.73 -36.92 10.99
C THR A 250 -2.18 -38.38 10.82
N ARG A 251 -1.43 -39.32 11.40
CA ARG A 251 -1.85 -40.74 11.46
C ARG A 251 -3.18 -40.87 12.21
N GLN A 252 -3.46 -39.97 13.15
CA GLN A 252 -4.77 -39.82 13.74
C GLN A 252 -5.69 -39.09 12.78
N LYS A 253 -6.57 -39.85 12.10
CA LYS A 253 -7.78 -39.26 11.53
C LYS A 253 -8.58 -38.69 12.69
N HIS A 254 -8.68 -37.37 12.78
CA HIS A 254 -9.70 -36.79 13.63
C HIS A 254 -11.05 -37.08 12.97
N ASP A 255 -11.95 -37.72 13.71
CA ASP A 255 -13.33 -37.98 13.25
C ASP A 255 -14.14 -36.68 13.28
N PHE A 256 -13.91 -35.84 12.27
CA PHE A 256 -14.61 -34.58 12.03
C PHE A 256 -15.28 -34.61 10.64
N PRO A 257 -16.36 -35.41 10.47
CA PRO A 257 -16.99 -35.66 9.17
C PRO A 257 -17.45 -34.39 8.44
N PHE A 258 -17.71 -33.29 9.16
CA PHE A 258 -18.29 -32.09 8.56
C PHE A 258 -17.27 -30.99 8.19
N CYS A 259 -15.99 -31.16 8.55
CA CYS A 259 -14.94 -30.21 8.15
C CYS A 259 -14.73 -30.25 6.63
N GLY A 260 -14.84 -29.09 5.97
CA GLY A 260 -14.67 -28.96 4.52
C GLY A 260 -15.91 -29.30 3.68
N LEU A 261 -16.98 -29.81 4.30
CA LEU A 261 -18.28 -30.04 3.65
C LEU A 261 -19.28 -28.90 3.92
N LEU A 262 -19.31 -28.40 5.16
CA LEU A 262 -20.24 -27.34 5.55
C LEU A 262 -19.63 -25.96 5.38
N ARG A 263 -20.40 -25.05 4.79
CA ARG A 263 -20.11 -23.61 4.71
C ARG A 263 -21.20 -22.86 5.46
N CYS A 264 -20.82 -21.83 6.20
CA CYS A 264 -21.77 -20.95 6.84
C CYS A 264 -22.28 -19.90 5.84
N SER A 265 -23.38 -19.24 6.18
CA SER A 265 -23.78 -17.96 5.56
C SER A 265 -22.66 -16.91 5.62
N CYS A 266 -21.72 -17.09 6.55
CA CYS A 266 -20.48 -16.32 6.72
C CYS A 266 -19.46 -16.51 5.58
N GLY A 267 -19.68 -17.45 4.66
CA GLY A 267 -18.78 -17.75 3.54
C GLY A 267 -17.55 -18.60 3.91
N ALA A 268 -17.19 -18.66 5.19
CA ALA A 268 -16.15 -19.55 5.69
C ALA A 268 -16.64 -20.99 5.88
N MET A 269 -15.67 -21.92 5.81
CA MET A 269 -15.90 -23.34 6.05
C MET A 269 -15.88 -23.65 7.54
N PHE A 270 -16.71 -24.58 7.98
CA PHE A 270 -16.71 -25.03 9.37
C PHE A 270 -15.40 -25.75 9.70
N THR A 271 -14.80 -25.36 10.82
CA THR A 271 -13.66 -26.04 11.45
C THR A 271 -14.12 -26.76 12.72
N ALA A 272 -13.38 -27.77 13.16
CA ALA A 272 -13.74 -28.56 14.32
C ALA A 272 -12.63 -28.68 15.36
N GLN A 273 -13.01 -28.78 16.62
CA GLN A 273 -12.10 -29.05 17.73
C GLN A 273 -12.74 -29.99 18.74
N TYR A 274 -11.90 -30.77 19.44
CA TYR A 274 -12.33 -31.52 20.61
C TYR A 274 -12.32 -30.60 21.84
N ALA A 275 -13.39 -30.61 22.64
CA ALA A 275 -13.45 -29.93 23.92
C ALA A 275 -13.74 -30.95 25.04
N LYS A 276 -13.16 -30.74 26.21
CA LYS A 276 -13.38 -31.58 27.40
C LYS A 276 -14.33 -30.86 28.37
N GLY A 277 -15.32 -31.57 28.88
CA GLY A 277 -16.28 -31.05 29.89
C GLY A 277 -17.07 -32.19 30.52
N ASN A 278 -17.56 -32.03 31.76
CA ASN A 278 -18.34 -33.03 32.51
C ASN A 278 -17.89 -34.50 32.30
N GLY A 279 -16.59 -34.77 32.43
CA GLY A 279 -16.03 -36.12 32.29
C GLY A 279 -15.99 -36.70 30.87
N GLY A 280 -16.39 -35.96 29.83
CA GLY A 280 -16.45 -36.40 28.44
C GLY A 280 -15.61 -35.57 27.46
N ILE A 281 -15.49 -36.08 26.23
CA ILE A 281 -14.86 -35.41 25.08
C ILE A 281 -15.94 -35.14 24.03
N TYR A 282 -16.16 -33.88 23.70
CA TYR A 282 -17.16 -33.43 22.73
C TYR A 282 -16.51 -32.86 21.47
N ARG A 283 -17.21 -32.95 20.33
CA ARG A 283 -16.80 -32.35 19.05
C ARG A 283 -17.55 -31.05 18.84
N TYR A 284 -16.82 -29.95 18.74
CA TYR A 284 -17.38 -28.62 18.46
C TYR A 284 -17.03 -28.20 17.04
N TYR A 285 -18.05 -27.75 16.29
CA TYR A 285 -17.89 -27.17 14.96
C TYR A 285 -18.17 -25.66 15.01
N ARG A 286 -17.38 -24.86 14.30
CA ARG A 286 -17.54 -23.41 14.20
C ARG A 286 -17.18 -22.86 12.82
N CYS A 287 -17.99 -21.92 12.32
CA CYS A 287 -17.55 -20.79 11.48
C CYS A 287 -17.04 -19.75 12.50
#